data_AF-A0A9P4NHZ5-F1
#
_entry.id   AF-A0A9P4NHZ5-F1
#
_cell.length_a   1.000
_cell.length_b   1.000
_cell.length_c   1.000
_cell.angle_alpha   90.00
_cell.angle_beta   90.00
_cell.angle_gamma   90.00
#
_symmetry.space_group_name_H-M   'P 1'
#
loop_
_entity.id
_entity.type
_entity.pdbx_description
1 polymer ?
#
loop_
_entity_poly.entity_id
_entity_poly.type
_entity_poly.pdbx_seq_one_letter_code
_entity_poly.pdbx_strand_id
1 'polypeptide(L)' 'PPQSPDLNPIEAVWQIIKQRLRGRKWKTVAEFKAAIQRIYNGITLAQIRRRIAEMPWRCKRVQELEGGRIRSKLW' A
#
# COMPACT_ATOMS: atom_id res chain seq x y z
N PRO A 1 8.81 -0.04 -13.52
CA PRO A 1 9.39 -1.14 -14.33
C PRO A 1 8.56 -2.41 -14.17
N PRO A 2 8.68 -3.39 -15.07
CA PRO A 2 8.13 -4.73 -14.85
C PRO A 2 8.58 -5.27 -13.49
N GLN A 3 7.72 -6.02 -12.81
CA GLN A 3 8.01 -6.64 -11.50
C GLN A 3 8.38 -5.66 -10.36
N SER A 4 8.01 -4.37 -10.45
CA SER A 4 8.29 -3.36 -9.40
C SER A 4 7.02 -2.89 -8.67
N PRO A 5 6.35 -3.75 -7.87
CA PRO A 5 5.18 -3.33 -7.09
C PRO A 5 5.53 -2.25 -6.06
N ASP A 6 6.76 -2.24 -5.58
CA ASP A 6 7.34 -1.25 -4.69
C ASP A 6 7.45 0.16 -5.33
N LEU A 7 7.32 0.27 -6.64
CA LEU A 7 7.23 1.54 -7.37
C LEU A 7 5.81 1.89 -7.84
N ASN A 8 4.79 1.17 -7.36
CA ASN A 8 3.40 1.47 -7.65
C ASN A 8 2.67 2.04 -6.42
N PRO A 9 2.24 3.32 -6.42
CA PRO A 9 1.62 3.93 -5.24
C PRO A 9 0.27 3.30 -4.85
N ILE A 10 -0.45 2.62 -5.76
CA ILE A 10 -1.71 1.94 -5.40
C ILE A 10 -1.47 0.74 -4.46
N GLU A 11 -0.32 0.07 -4.58
CA GLU A 11 0.07 -1.02 -3.70
C GLU A 11 0.23 -0.51 -2.25
N ALA A 12 0.62 0.75 -2.07
CA ALA A 12 0.69 1.39 -0.77
C ALA A 12 -0.70 1.58 -0.11
N VAL A 13 -1.74 1.76 -0.92
CA VAL A 13 -3.15 1.83 -0.47
C VAL A 13 -3.61 0.42 -0.08
N TRP A 14 -3.32 -0.58 -0.90
CA TRP A 14 -3.59 -1.99 -0.57
C TRP A 14 -2.88 -2.43 0.71
N GLN A 15 -1.66 -1.97 0.98
CA GLN A 15 -0.98 -2.23 2.25
C GLN A 15 -1.75 -1.67 3.46
N ILE A 16 -2.31 -0.45 3.37
CA ILE A 16 -3.15 0.10 4.45
C ILE A 16 -4.34 -0.81 4.73
N ILE A 17 -5.01 -1.27 3.66
CA ILE A 17 -6.17 -2.15 3.76
C ILE A 17 -5.76 -3.47 4.44
N LYS A 18 -4.70 -4.12 3.96
CA LYS A 18 -4.19 -5.38 4.53
C LYS A 18 -3.78 -5.23 5.99
N GLN A 19 -3.10 -4.14 6.36
CA GLN A 19 -2.72 -3.85 7.74
C GLN A 19 -3.93 -3.69 8.66
N ARG A 20 -4.96 -2.94 8.22
CA ARG A 20 -6.21 -2.74 8.99
C ARG A 20 -7.09 -3.99 9.08
N LEU A 21 -6.97 -4.92 8.12
CA LEU A 21 -7.67 -6.21 8.14
C LEU A 21 -6.94 -7.29 8.94
N ARG A 22 -5.65 -7.08 9.25
CA ARG A 22 -4.80 -8.08 9.90
C ARG A 22 -5.40 -8.53 11.24
N GLY A 23 -5.38 -9.84 11.47
CA GLY A 23 -5.91 -10.45 12.70
C GLY A 23 -7.43 -10.66 12.74
N ARG A 24 -8.17 -10.22 11.70
CA ARG A 24 -9.61 -10.47 11.60
C ARG A 24 -9.88 -11.71 10.75
N LYS A 25 -10.81 -12.55 11.22
CA LYS A 25 -11.35 -13.69 10.45
C LYS A 25 -12.74 -13.34 9.95
N TRP A 26 -13.07 -13.79 8.74
CA TRP A 26 -14.34 -13.53 8.08
C TRP A 26 -15.00 -14.87 7.78
N LYS A 27 -16.32 -14.97 7.97
CA LYS A 27 -17.05 -16.22 7.73
C LYS A 27 -17.49 -16.34 6.29
N THR A 28 -17.69 -15.21 5.61
CA THR A 28 -18.13 -15.17 4.22
C THR A 28 -17.31 -14.21 3.37
N VAL A 29 -17.30 -14.45 2.06
CA VAL A 29 -16.69 -13.54 1.08
C VAL A 29 -17.39 -12.18 1.08
N ALA A 30 -18.71 -12.15 1.32
CA ALA A 30 -19.48 -10.91 1.38
C ALA A 30 -19.04 -10.02 2.55
N GLU A 31 -18.87 -10.60 3.74
CA GLU A 31 -18.33 -9.89 4.91
C GLU A 31 -16.93 -9.32 4.63
N PHE A 32 -16.06 -10.12 4.00
CA PHE A 32 -14.71 -9.70 3.65
C PHE A 32 -14.70 -8.52 2.66
N LYS A 33 -15.51 -8.59 1.61
CA LYS A 33 -15.67 -7.50 0.62
C LYS A 33 -16.20 -6.23 1.28
N ALA A 34 -17.22 -6.34 2.13
CA ALA A 34 -17.78 -5.19 2.86
C ALA A 34 -16.73 -4.54 3.79
N ALA A 35 -15.89 -5.35 4.45
CA ALA A 35 -14.81 -4.86 5.28
C ALA A 35 -13.72 -4.11 4.50
N ILE A 36 -13.33 -4.63 3.32
CA ILE A 36 -12.41 -3.94 2.40
C ILE A 36 -13.00 -2.58 2.00
N GLN A 37 -14.26 -2.54 1.56
CA GLN A 37 -14.91 -1.31 1.12
C GLN A 37 -14.99 -0.28 2.24
N ARG A 38 -15.36 -0.71 3.46
CA ARG A 38 -15.41 0.17 4.64
C ARG A 38 -14.04 0.78 4.94
N ILE A 39 -12.99 -0.03 4.89
CA ILE A 39 -11.63 0.45 5.15
C ILE A 39 -11.20 1.43 4.05
N TYR A 40 -11.43 1.09 2.78
CA TYR A 40 -11.10 1.93 1.63
C TYR A 40 -11.77 3.30 1.72
N ASN A 41 -13.08 3.33 2.01
CA ASN A 41 -13.83 4.58 2.21
C ASN A 41 -13.30 5.42 3.38
N GLY A 42 -12.68 4.77 4.37
CA GLY A 42 -12.03 5.42 5.51
C GLY A 42 -10.56 5.75 5.32
N ILE A 43 -9.99 5.58 4.12
CA ILE A 43 -8.64 6.07 3.81
C ILE A 43 -8.74 7.56 3.47
N THR A 44 -8.04 8.39 4.22
CA THR A 44 -8.11 9.84 4.00
C THR A 44 -7.25 10.26 2.81
N LEU A 45 -7.62 11.39 2.18
CA LEU A 45 -6.81 11.97 1.12
C LEU A 45 -5.38 12.31 1.60
N ALA A 46 -5.22 12.69 2.87
CA ALA A 46 -3.91 12.92 3.47
C ALA A 46 -3.05 11.65 3.51
N GLN A 47 -3.64 10.49 3.84
CA GLN A 47 -2.95 9.20 3.80
C GLN A 47 -2.50 8.86 2.38
N ILE A 48 -3.37 9.07 1.38
CA ILE A 48 -3.07 8.84 -0.04
C ILE A 48 -1.95 9.77 -0.51
N ARG A 49 -2.07 11.08 -0.27
CA ARG A 49 -1.05 12.08 -0.62
C ARG A 49 0.31 11.76 0.00
N ARG A 50 0.34 11.29 1.24
CA ARG A 50 1.57 10.84 1.90
C ARG A 50 2.22 9.65 1.20
N ARG A 51 1.45 8.70 0.63
CA ARG A 51 2.00 7.59 -0.17
C ARG A 51 2.60 8.09 -1.48
N ILE A 52 1.91 9.01 -2.16
CA ILE A 52 2.38 9.60 -3.43
C ILE A 52 3.66 10.42 -3.19
N ALA A 53 3.69 11.24 -2.13
CA ALA A 53 4.83 12.07 -1.78
C ALA A 53 6.12 11.27 -1.46
N GLU A 54 6.00 9.97 -1.17
CA GLU A 54 7.16 9.10 -0.94
C GLU A 54 7.80 8.60 -2.25
N MET A 55 7.09 8.66 -3.38
CA MET A 55 7.57 8.11 -4.66
C MET A 55 8.92 8.66 -5.12
N PRO A 56 9.23 9.96 -5.00
CA PRO A 56 10.57 10.46 -5.35
C PRO A 56 11.68 9.80 -4.53
N TRP A 57 11.48 9.61 -3.23
CA TRP A 57 12.45 8.91 -2.37
C TRP A 57 12.61 7.45 -2.79
N ARG A 58 11.52 6.77 -3.16
CA ARG A 58 11.54 5.38 -3.63
C ARG A 58 12.35 5.22 -4.90
N CYS A 59 12.10 6.08 -5.89
CA CYS A 59 12.84 6.07 -7.15
C CYS A 59 14.34 6.28 -6.89
N LYS A 60 14.70 7.26 -6.06
CA LYS A 60 16.08 7.49 -5.65
C LYS A 60 16.69 6.27 -4.98
N ARG A 61 15.95 5.63 -4.06
CA ARG A 61 16.45 4.46 -3.33
C ARG A 61 16.67 3.25 -4.22
N VAL A 62 15.81 3.03 -5.22
CA VAL A 62 16.00 1.97 -6.23
C VAL A 62 17.25 2.24 -7.06
N GLN A 63 17.53 3.50 -7.42
CA GLN A 63 18.76 3.86 -8.13
C GLN A 63 20.01 3.59 -7.27
N GLU A 64 19.99 3.98 -5.99
CA GLU A 64 21.08 3.71 -5.04
C GLU A 64 21.32 2.21 -4.80
N LEU A 65 20.30 1.38 -5.02
CA LEU A 65 20.38 -0.08 -4.90
C LEU A 65 20.54 -0.78 -6.25
N GLU A 66 20.85 -0.05 -7.33
CA GLU A 66 21.07 -0.59 -8.67
C GLU A 66 19.91 -1.48 -9.16
N GLY A 67 18.66 -1.08 -8.88
CA GLY A 67 17.46 -1.86 -9.23
C GLY A 67 17.01 -2.85 -8.15
N GLY A 68 17.70 -2.89 -6.99
CA GLY A 68 17.32 -3.69 -5.84
C GLY A 68 15.96 -3.31 -5.24
N ARG A 69 15.33 -4.28 -4.58
CA ARG A 69 14.02 -4.10 -3.92
C ARG A 69 14.11 -3.11 -2.77
N ILE A 70 13.09 -2.26 -2.65
CA ILE A 70 12.99 -1.28 -1.56
C ILE A 70 11.83 -1.59 -0.61
N ARG A 71 12.01 -1.21 0.65
CA ARG A 71 10.93 -1.20 1.65
C ARG A 71 11.07 0.02 2.54
N SER A 72 10.05 0.86 2.57
CA SER A 72 10.02 2.05 3.41
C SER A 72 9.27 1.81 4.72
N LYS A 73 9.37 2.73 5.68
CA LYS A 73 8.57 2.67 6.93
C LYS A 73 7.06 2.73 6.67
N LEU A 74 6.67 3.27 5.53
CA LEU A 74 5.28 3.38 5.09
C LEU A 74 4.77 2.09 4.41
N TRP A 75 5.62 1.07 4.24
CA TRP A 75 5.35 -0.17 3.49
C TRP A 75 5.63 -1.48 4.24
#